data_AF-A0A6L4YVB5-F1
#
_entry.id   AF-A0A6L4YVB5-F1
#
_cell.length_a   1.000
_cell.length_b   1.000
_cell.length_c   1.000
_cell.angle_alpha   90.00
_cell.angle_beta   90.00
_cell.angle_gamma   90.00
#
_symmetry.space_group_name_H-M   'P 1'
#
loop_
_entity.id
_entity.type
_entity.pdbx_description
1 polymer ?
#
loop_
_entity_poly.entity_id
_entity_poly.type
_entity_poly.pdbx_seq_one_letter_code
_entity_poly.pdbx_strand_id
1 'polypeptide(L)'
;MNKQQFPYVVEKGILMPFVPIRLVRNNLSFDTKALVDSGAVVNVLPHQVGLALGGVWNDKLAKLALGGALAGRKACPFIVYGIIGNFKPI
;
A
#
# COMPACT_ATOMS: atom_id res chain seq x y z
N MET A 1 8.15 22.78 -17.48
CA MET A 1 7.50 21.52 -17.07
C MET A 1 7.71 21.36 -15.57
N ASN A 2 6.67 21.55 -14.74
CA ASN A 2 6.82 21.46 -13.28
C ASN A 2 7.11 20.01 -12.89
N LYS A 3 8.29 19.75 -12.31
CA LYS A 3 8.61 18.46 -11.69
C LYS A 3 7.93 18.40 -10.33
N GLN A 4 6.90 17.58 -10.20
CA GLN A 4 6.35 17.22 -8.90
C GLN A 4 7.17 16.06 -8.33
N GLN A 5 7.70 16.21 -7.11
CA GLN A 5 8.51 15.19 -6.44
C GLN A 5 7.69 14.47 -5.36
N PHE A 6 7.94 13.18 -5.17
CA PHE A 6 7.35 12.44 -4.06
C PHE A 6 7.99 12.85 -2.73
N PRO A 7 7.21 12.96 -1.64
CA PRO A 7 7.71 13.35 -0.33
C PRO A 7 8.40 12.15 0.35
N TYR A 8 9.59 11.76 -0.10
CA TYR A 8 10.29 10.61 0.47
C TYR A 8 10.64 10.82 1.95
N VAL A 9 10.50 9.74 2.73
CA VAL A 9 10.94 9.69 4.14
C VAL A 9 12.19 8.83 4.22
N VAL A 10 13.25 9.41 4.79
CA VAL A 10 14.48 8.69 5.11
C VAL A 10 14.36 8.14 6.52
N GLU A 11 14.32 6.82 6.67
CA GLU A 11 14.42 6.15 7.97
C GLU A 11 15.88 5.78 8.24
N LYS A 12 16.36 6.09 9.44
CA LYS A 12 17.77 5.90 9.81
C LYS A 12 18.10 4.40 9.79
N GLY A 13 19.02 3.99 8.92
CA GLY A 13 19.42 2.58 8.75
C GLY A 13 18.60 1.80 7.71
N ILE A 14 17.63 2.43 7.06
CA ILE A 14 16.84 1.82 5.99
C ILE A 14 17.11 2.56 4.68
N LEU A 15 17.70 1.86 3.70
CA LEU A 15 18.01 2.39 2.37
C LEU A 15 16.82 2.32 1.40
N MET A 16 15.68 1.83 1.87
CA MET A 16 14.48 1.66 1.06
C MET A 16 13.68 2.97 0.95
N PRO A 17 13.17 3.34 -0.24
CA PRO A 17 12.44 4.57 -0.44
C PRO A 17 10.99 4.44 0.05
N PHE A 18 10.63 5.21 1.09
CA PHE A 18 9.27 5.26 1.58
C PHE A 18 8.60 6.60 1.28
N VAL A 19 7.29 6.58 1.01
CA VAL A 19 6.46 7.78 0.90
C VAL A 19 5.32 7.73 1.93
N PRO A 20 5.01 8.85 2.62
CA PRO A 20 3.78 8.98 3.38
C PRO A 20 2.59 8.84 2.43
N ILE A 21 1.66 7.99 2.82
CA ILE A 21 0.42 7.76 2.09
C ILE A 21 -0.75 7.74 3.07
N ARG A 22 -1.82 8.44 2.70
CA ARG A 22 -3.13 8.29 3.33
C ARG A 22 -3.96 7.34 2.51
N LEU A 23 -4.42 6.27 3.13
CA LEU A 23 -5.34 5.31 2.53
C LEU A 23 -6.78 5.67 2.91
N VAL A 24 -7.69 5.72 1.94
CA VAL A 24 -9.10 6.09 2.17
C VAL A 24 -10.03 5.07 1.55
N ARG A 25 -10.96 4.55 2.35
CA ARG A 25 -12.03 3.66 1.90
C ARG A 25 -13.32 4.02 2.63
N ASN A 26 -14.35 4.42 1.87
CA ASN A 26 -15.59 4.94 2.43
C ASN A 26 -15.28 6.11 3.39
N ASN A 27 -15.77 6.02 4.64
CA ASN A 27 -15.54 7.03 5.68
C ASN A 27 -14.33 6.72 6.58
N LEU A 28 -13.51 5.72 6.21
CA LEU A 28 -12.33 5.31 6.97
C LEU A 28 -11.06 5.80 6.28
N SER A 29 -10.10 6.25 7.10
CA SER A 29 -8.78 6.64 6.62
C SER A 29 -7.68 6.06 7.50
N PHE A 30 -6.53 5.73 6.91
CA PHE A 30 -5.36 5.23 7.62
C PHE A 30 -4.09 5.87 7.05
N ASP A 31 -3.34 6.57 7.91
CA ASP A 31 -2.07 7.19 7.54
C ASP A 31 -0.92 6.20 7.79
N THR A 32 -0.09 5.98 6.78
CA THR A 32 1.05 5.06 6.85
C THR A 32 2.18 5.49 5.92
N LYS A 33 3.25 4.68 5.86
CA LYS A 33 4.31 4.79 4.86
C LYS A 33 4.20 3.61 3.90
N ALA A 34 4.35 3.88 2.61
CA ALA A 34 4.41 2.87 1.56
C ALA A 34 5.82 2.80 0.98
N LEU A 35 6.30 1.58 0.76
CA LEU A 35 7.53 1.32 0.04
C LEU A 35 7.31 1.61 -1.46
N VAL A 36 8.21 2.38 -2.07
CA VAL A 36 8.23 2.58 -3.52
C VAL A 36 9.09 1.49 -4.15
N ASP A 37 8.44 0.43 -4.64
CA ASP A 37 9.10 -0.74 -5.21
C ASP A 37 8.73 -0.90 -6.69
N SER A 38 9.62 -0.47 -7.59
CA SER A 38 9.44 -0.65 -9.04
C SER A 38 9.58 -2.12 -9.48
N GLY A 39 10.09 -3.00 -8.63
CA GLY A 39 10.16 -4.44 -8.87
C GLY A 39 8.85 -5.18 -8.57
N ALA A 40 7.89 -4.53 -7.89
CA ALA A 40 6.59 -5.10 -7.59
C ALA A 40 5.60 -4.88 -8.75
N VAL A 41 4.88 -5.95 -9.12
CA VAL A 41 3.82 -5.89 -10.15
C VAL A 41 2.45 -5.49 -9.59
N VAL A 42 2.29 -5.52 -8.27
CA VAL A 42 1.05 -5.16 -7.56
C VAL A 42 1.37 -4.42 -6.26
N ASN A 43 0.45 -3.55 -5.85
CA ASN A 43 0.46 -2.98 -4.51
C ASN A 43 0.03 -4.05 -3.49
N VAL A 44 0.74 -4.12 -2.37
CA VAL A 44 0.40 -5.04 -1.27
C VAL A 44 0.09 -4.24 -0.03
N LEU A 45 -1.11 -4.45 0.52
CA LEU A 45 -1.53 -3.86 1.78
C LEU A 45 -1.34 -4.86 2.92
N PRO A 46 -0.68 -4.50 4.04
CA PRO A 46 -0.63 -5.36 5.21
C PRO A 46 -2.03 -5.66 5.75
N HIS A 47 -2.25 -6.91 6.17
CA HIS A 47 -3.56 -7.39 6.62
C HIS A 47 -4.20 -6.49 7.70
N GLN A 48 -3.40 -6.07 8.69
CA GLN A 48 -3.87 -5.22 9.79
C GLN A 48 -4.35 -3.84 9.31
N VAL A 49 -3.73 -3.28 8.27
CA VAL A 49 -4.17 -2.02 7.67
C VAL A 49 -5.49 -2.22 6.91
N GLY A 50 -5.63 -3.35 6.22
CA GLY A 50 -6.90 -3.73 5.60
C GLY A 50 -8.05 -3.82 6.60
N LEU A 51 -7.82 -4.43 7.76
CA LEU A 51 -8.81 -4.49 8.85
C LEU A 51 -9.18 -3.11 9.38
N ALA A 52 -8.19 -2.24 9.60
CA ALA A 52 -8.43 -0.86 10.05
C ALA A 52 -9.28 -0.04 9.06
N LEU A 53 -9.23 -0.39 7.77
CA LEU A 53 -10.03 0.20 6.69
C LEU A 53 -11.36 -0.57 6.44
N GLY A 54 -11.80 -1.38 7.42
CA GLY A 54 -13.06 -2.13 7.36
C GLY A 54 -13.04 -3.28 6.35
N GLY A 55 -11.85 -3.78 6.00
CA GLY A 55 -11.69 -4.99 5.20
C GLY A 55 -12.10 -6.22 5.99
N VAL A 56 -12.69 -7.19 5.29
CA VAL A 56 -13.02 -8.50 5.85
C VAL A 56 -12.23 -9.54 5.08
N TRP A 57 -11.49 -10.38 5.79
CA TRP A 57 -10.78 -11.49 5.17
C TRP A 57 -11.78 -12.51 4.62
N ASN A 58 -11.59 -12.90 3.36
CA ASN A 58 -12.43 -13.91 2.73
C ASN A 58 -11.54 -14.95 2.05
N ASP A 59 -11.39 -16.11 2.67
CA ASP A 59 -10.57 -17.20 2.14
C ASP A 59 -10.99 -17.68 0.74
N LYS A 60 -12.26 -17.47 0.35
CA LYS A 60 -12.74 -17.80 -1.00
C LYS A 60 -12.24 -16.81 -2.06
N LEU A 61 -11.89 -15.59 -1.65
CA LEU A 61 -11.33 -14.54 -2.51
C LEU A 61 -9.80 -14.43 -2.36
N ALA A 62 -9.23 -15.02 -1.31
CA ALA A 62 -7.79 -15.01 -1.00
C ALA A 62 -6.96 -15.93 -1.93
N LYS A 63 -7.16 -15.79 -3.24
CA LYS A 63 -6.64 -16.69 -4.28
C LYS A 63 -5.45 -16.12 -5.05
N LEU A 64 -5.04 -14.88 -4.76
CA LEU A 64 -3.91 -14.28 -5.45
C LEU A 64 -2.61 -14.97 -5.00
N ALA A 65 -1.91 -15.60 -5.95
CA ALA A 65 -0.60 -16.18 -5.71
C ALA A 65 0.45 -15.05 -5.69
N LEU A 66 1.04 -14.81 -4.52
CA LEU A 66 2.14 -13.86 -4.38
C LEU A 66 3.49 -14.53 -4.64
N GLY A 67 4.46 -13.74 -5.12
CA GLY A 67 5.84 -14.14 -5.32
C GLY A 67 6.81 -13.43 -4.37
N GLY A 68 8.11 -13.66 -4.58
CA GLY A 68 9.18 -12.99 -3.84
C GLY A 68 9.11 -13.23 -2.32
N ALA A 69 9.29 -12.18 -1.53
CA ALA A 69 9.25 -12.23 -0.07
C ALA A 69 7.89 -12.68 0.51
N LEU A 70 6.83 -12.68 -0.31
CA LEU A 70 5.48 -13.08 0.11
C LEU A 70 5.05 -14.41 -0.52
N ALA A 71 5.97 -15.18 -1.11
CA ALA A 71 5.67 -16.48 -1.69
C ALA A 71 4.95 -17.41 -0.71
N GLY A 72 3.88 -18.06 -1.18
CA GLY A 72 3.04 -18.95 -0.36
C GLY A 72 2.09 -18.25 0.61
N ARG A 73 2.11 -16.92 0.70
CA ARG A 73 1.10 -16.15 1.42
C ARG A 73 -0.13 -15.94 0.54
N LYS A 74 -1.32 -16.09 1.14
CA LYS A 74 -2.58 -15.70 0.51
C LYS A 74 -2.74 -14.18 0.54
N ALA A 75 -3.43 -13.64 -0.45
CA ALA A 75 -3.87 -12.24 -0.45
C ALA A 75 -5.30 -12.12 -0.97
N CYS A 76 -6.09 -11.27 -0.31
CA CYS A 76 -7.42 -10.87 -0.76
C CYS A 76 -7.33 -9.62 -1.64
N PRO A 77 -8.09 -9.53 -2.74
CA PRO A 77 -8.31 -8.27 -3.43
C PRO A 77 -8.88 -7.22 -2.48
N PHE A 78 -8.34 -6.01 -2.53
CA PHE A 78 -8.78 -4.91 -1.69
C PHE A 78 -8.68 -3.59 -2.46
N ILE A 79 -9.78 -2.84 -2.53
CA ILE A 79 -9.85 -1.56 -3.22
C ILE A 79 -9.88 -0.44 -2.19
N VAL A 80 -8.98 0.52 -2.36
CA VAL A 80 -8.76 1.67 -1.49
C VAL A 80 -8.14 2.78 -2.33
N TYR A 81 -8.42 4.04 -1.99
CA TYR A 81 -7.73 5.18 -2.59
C TYR A 81 -6.44 5.47 -1.84
N GLY A 82 -5.34 5.64 -2.59
CA GLY A 82 -4.06 6.09 -2.07
C GLY A 82 -3.81 7.56 -2.35
N ILE A 83 -3.65 8.39 -1.31
CA ILE A 83 -3.35 9.81 -1.42
C ILE A 83 -1.90 10.05 -0.98
N ILE A 84 -1.07 10.53 -1.90
CA ILE A 84 0.34 10.85 -1.64
C ILE A 84 0.56 12.34 -1.93
N GLY A 85 0.83 13.13 -0.91
CA GLY A 85 1.01 14.59 -1.04
C GLY A 85 -0.11 15.24 -1.87
N ASN A 86 0.29 15.99 -2.90
CA ASN A 86 -0.64 16.68 -3.82
C ASN A 86 -0.81 15.95 -5.17
N PHE A 87 -0.46 14.66 -5.24
CA PHE A 87 -0.70 13.87 -6.44
C PHE A 87 -2.17 13.46 -6.52
N LYS A 88 -2.66 13.19 -7.74
CA LYS A 88 -3.99 12.60 -7.91
C LYS A 88 -4.05 11.27 -7.16
N PRO A 89 -5.16 10.94 -6.47
CA PRO A 89 -5.31 9.64 -5.84
C PRO A 89 -5.13 8.50 -6.84
N ILE A 90 -4.51 7.42 -6.37
CA ILE A 90 -4.36 6.15 -7.10
C ILE A 90 -5.32 5.10 -6.57
#